data_AF-A0A7W4CXD1-F1
#
_entry.id   AF-A0A7W4CXD1-F1
#
_cell.length_a   1.000
_cell.length_b   1.000
_cell.length_c   1.000
_cell.angle_alpha   90.00
_cell.angle_beta   90.00
_cell.angle_gamma   90.00
#
_symmetry.space_group_name_H-M   'P 1'
#
loop_
_entity.id
_entity.type
_entity.pdbx_description
1 polymer ?
#
loop_
_entity_poly.entity_id
_entity_poly.type
_entity_poly.pdbx_seq_one_letter_code
_entity_poly.pdbx_strand_id
1 'polypeptide(L)'
;MTWTQFVRTVATETPHAEIGRRIGITGASVGRWFSLGSLPDPQTAAKFARAFRRPVLEAFVAAGFLTADEAGEQPTAPPSLATLSDDDLIEEVRRRMTGGSHGLVDSAQKSAKAAVTPIEGPPVDYAWSNELDIATPIAPEGEGDEPLPVTSPDDVALAARRTRSRGKQMQAEADALGEESQDLGGTDPA
;
A
#
# COMPACT_ATOMS: atom_id res chain seq x y z
N MET A 1 7.46 -22.56 10.81
CA MET A 1 8.90 -22.27 10.99
C MET A 1 9.03 -21.32 12.17
N THR A 2 9.96 -21.54 13.09
CA THR A 2 10.15 -20.63 14.25
C THR A 2 11.09 -19.47 13.92
N TRP A 3 11.08 -18.42 14.73
CA TRP A 3 11.95 -17.25 14.57
C TRP A 3 13.43 -17.61 14.47
N THR A 4 13.93 -18.45 15.37
CA THR A 4 15.35 -18.85 15.39
C THR A 4 15.73 -19.69 14.17
N GLN A 5 14.81 -20.53 13.68
CA GLN A 5 15.01 -21.26 12.43
C GLN A 5 15.07 -20.28 11.25
N PHE A 6 14.16 -19.31 11.17
CA PHE A 6 14.15 -18.28 10.15
C PHE A 6 15.46 -17.49 10.12
N VAL A 7 15.91 -16.98 11.27
CA VAL A 7 17.17 -16.23 11.36
C VAL A 7 18.36 -17.10 10.93
N ARG A 8 18.42 -18.38 11.34
CA ARG A 8 19.49 -19.31 10.91
C ARG A 8 19.50 -19.54 9.40
N THR A 9 18.33 -19.64 8.77
CA THR A 9 18.24 -19.85 7.31
C THR A 9 18.56 -18.62 6.49
N VAL A 10 18.27 -17.42 7.03
CA VAL A 10 18.43 -16.15 6.31
C VAL A 10 19.83 -15.56 6.51
N ALA A 11 20.36 -15.66 7.72
CA ALA A 11 21.66 -15.11 8.12
C ALA A 11 22.69 -16.22 8.35
N THR A 12 22.71 -17.22 7.46
CA THR A 12 23.64 -18.35 7.51
C THR A 12 25.07 -17.84 7.62
N GLU A 13 25.86 -18.43 8.52
CA GLU A 13 27.27 -18.06 8.79
C GLU A 13 27.50 -16.62 9.27
N THR A 14 26.45 -15.82 9.49
CA THR A 14 26.62 -14.44 9.97
C THR A 14 26.73 -14.44 11.50
N PRO A 15 27.83 -13.93 12.08
CA PRO A 15 27.97 -13.84 13.54
C PRO A 15 26.89 -12.95 14.15
N HIS A 16 26.41 -13.28 15.36
CA HIS A 16 25.38 -12.50 16.06
C HIS A 16 25.73 -11.02 16.20
N ALA A 17 27.01 -10.70 16.42
CA ALA A 17 27.49 -9.33 16.49
C ALA A 17 27.32 -8.57 15.17
N GLU A 18 27.53 -9.23 14.04
CA GLU A 18 27.34 -8.64 12.71
C GLU A 18 25.85 -8.46 12.40
N ILE A 19 25.01 -9.45 12.73
CA ILE A 19 23.55 -9.32 12.63
C ILE A 19 23.08 -8.10 13.43
N GLY A 20 23.55 -7.97 14.68
CA GLY A 20 23.21 -6.85 15.55
C GLY A 20 23.61 -5.51 14.95
N ARG A 21 24.87 -5.36 14.50
CA ARG A 21 25.36 -4.15 13.84
C ARG A 21 24.49 -3.75 12.63
N ARG A 22 24.18 -4.73 11.78
CA ARG A 22 23.43 -4.49 10.54
C ARG A 22 22.01 -3.97 10.78
N ILE A 23 21.38 -4.33 11.89
CA ILE A 23 20.00 -3.94 12.23
C ILE A 23 19.90 -2.91 13.36
N GLY A 24 21.05 -2.46 13.90
CA GLY A 24 21.13 -1.45 14.95
C GLY A 24 20.75 -1.95 16.35
N ILE A 25 21.05 -3.21 16.68
CA ILE A 25 20.88 -3.78 18.04
C ILE A 25 22.17 -4.45 18.52
N THR A 26 22.24 -4.80 19.80
CA THR A 26 23.41 -5.51 20.34
C THR A 26 23.44 -6.97 19.87
N GLY A 27 24.64 -7.53 19.66
CA GLY A 27 24.80 -8.95 19.37
C GLY A 27 24.31 -9.87 20.50
N ALA A 28 24.29 -9.37 21.74
CA ALA A 28 23.72 -10.08 22.88
C ALA A 28 22.19 -10.25 22.75
N SER A 29 21.49 -9.22 22.25
CA SER A 29 20.06 -9.31 21.95
C SER A 29 19.77 -10.39 20.92
N VAL A 30 20.59 -10.47 19.86
CA VAL A 30 20.50 -11.54 18.84
C VAL A 30 20.78 -12.91 19.48
N GLY A 31 21.82 -13.01 20.31
CA GLY A 31 22.14 -14.25 21.01
C GLY A 31 20.99 -14.74 21.90
N ARG A 32 20.26 -13.83 22.54
CA ARG A 32 19.11 -14.13 23.40
C ARG A 32 17.97 -14.80 22.65
N TRP A 33 17.78 -14.50 21.37
CA TRP A 33 16.81 -15.20 20.53
C TRP A 33 17.08 -16.69 20.47
N PHE A 34 18.36 -17.08 20.41
CA PHE A 34 18.76 -18.48 20.30
C PHE A 34 18.85 -19.21 21.63
N SER A 35 19.35 -18.54 22.67
CA SER A 35 19.60 -19.18 23.97
C SER A 35 18.38 -19.17 24.90
N LEU A 36 17.63 -18.07 24.92
CA LEU A 36 16.47 -17.90 25.81
C LEU A 36 15.13 -18.01 25.07
N GLY A 37 15.15 -18.21 23.74
CA GLY A 37 13.93 -18.25 22.94
C GLY A 37 13.18 -16.92 22.91
N SER A 38 13.81 -15.81 23.30
CA SER A 38 13.16 -14.50 23.30
C SER A 38 12.81 -14.08 21.87
N LEU A 39 11.62 -13.56 21.66
CA LEU A 39 11.21 -13.03 20.36
C LEU A 39 11.70 -11.58 20.18
N PRO A 40 11.99 -11.15 18.95
CA PRO A 40 12.23 -9.73 18.66
C PRO A 40 10.93 -8.95 18.85
N ASP A 41 11.01 -7.63 18.97
CA ASP A 41 9.83 -6.78 18.75
C ASP A 41 9.52 -6.66 17.23
N PRO A 42 8.30 -6.23 16.84
CA PRO A 42 7.91 -6.12 15.42
C PRO A 42 8.82 -5.20 14.60
N GLN A 43 9.29 -4.09 15.19
CA GLN A 43 10.16 -3.15 14.49
C GLN A 43 11.52 -3.80 14.18
N THR A 44 12.08 -4.55 15.14
CA THR A 44 13.32 -5.29 15.00
C THR A 44 13.18 -6.44 14.00
N ALA A 45 12.07 -7.19 14.02
CA ALA A 45 11.79 -8.22 13.03
C ALA A 45 11.73 -7.63 11.59
N ALA A 46 11.07 -6.47 11.42
CA ALA A 46 11.01 -5.79 10.13
C ALA A 46 12.38 -5.25 9.68
N LYS A 47 13.17 -4.70 10.60
CA LYS A 47 14.55 -4.26 10.33
C LYS A 47 15.41 -5.44 9.87
N PHE A 48 15.31 -6.59 10.53
CA PHE A 48 16.00 -7.82 10.13
C PHE A 48 15.60 -8.26 8.73
N ALA A 49 14.30 -8.39 8.43
CA ALA A 49 13.84 -8.79 7.12
C ALA A 49 14.38 -7.88 6.00
N ARG A 50 14.27 -6.55 6.17
CA ARG A 50 14.78 -5.57 5.21
C ARG A 50 16.29 -5.65 5.04
N ALA A 51 17.04 -5.74 6.14
CA ALA A 51 18.49 -5.83 6.12
C ALA A 51 18.99 -7.04 5.33
N PHE A 52 18.28 -8.17 5.41
CA PHE A 52 18.61 -9.41 4.70
C PHE A 52 17.81 -9.62 3.41
N ARG A 53 17.11 -8.59 2.91
CA ARG A 53 16.31 -8.62 1.67
C ARG A 53 15.29 -9.77 1.62
N ARG A 54 14.59 -9.99 2.74
CA ARG A 54 13.49 -10.94 2.87
C ARG A 54 12.14 -10.23 2.99
N PRO A 55 11.04 -10.88 2.59
CA PRO A 55 9.70 -10.36 2.84
C PRO A 55 9.47 -10.14 4.34
N VAL A 56 8.95 -8.96 4.71
CA VAL A 56 8.68 -8.61 6.12
C VAL A 56 7.61 -9.52 6.71
N LEU A 57 6.62 -9.92 5.91
CA LEU A 57 5.55 -10.82 6.33
C LEU A 57 6.10 -12.20 6.75
N GLU A 58 7.08 -12.76 6.02
CA GLU A 58 7.73 -14.01 6.43
C GLU A 58 8.37 -13.91 7.82
N ALA A 59 9.04 -12.79 8.10
CA ALA A 59 9.66 -12.55 9.39
C ALA A 59 8.63 -12.41 10.52
N PHE A 60 7.48 -11.79 10.23
CA PHE A 60 6.38 -11.65 11.19
C PHE A 60 5.70 -12.98 11.49
N VAL A 61 5.51 -13.82 10.48
CA VAL A 61 5.02 -15.19 10.66
C VAL A 61 6.00 -16.01 11.50
N ALA A 62 7.30 -15.94 11.19
CA ALA A 62 8.32 -16.66 11.96
C ALA A 62 8.43 -16.16 13.41
N ALA A 63 8.23 -14.86 13.65
CA ALA A 63 8.20 -14.25 14.98
C ALA A 63 6.87 -14.47 15.73
N GLY A 64 5.85 -15.04 15.09
CA GLY A 64 4.55 -15.32 15.69
C GLY A 64 3.63 -14.10 15.82
N PHE A 65 3.91 -13.02 15.11
CA PHE A 65 3.04 -11.84 15.06
C PHE A 65 1.87 -12.00 14.10
N LEU A 66 2.00 -12.90 13.13
CA LEU A 66 1.00 -13.23 12.13
C LEU A 66 0.97 -14.74 11.92
N THR A 67 -0.18 -15.25 11.52
CA THR A 67 -0.34 -16.58 10.93
C THR A 67 0.00 -16.53 9.44
N ALA A 68 0.26 -17.70 8.84
CA ALA A 68 0.52 -17.78 7.40
C ALA A 68 -0.69 -17.33 6.56
N ASP A 69 -1.90 -17.58 7.07
CA ASP A 69 -3.15 -17.21 6.41
C ASP A 69 -3.34 -15.68 6.41
N GLU A 70 -3.11 -15.02 7.56
CA GLU A 70 -3.16 -13.55 7.67
C GLU A 70 -2.10 -12.86 6.79
N ALA A 71 -0.90 -13.46 6.68
CA ALA A 71 0.15 -12.94 5.80
C ALA A 71 -0.17 -13.08 4.29
N GLY A 72 -1.08 -13.99 3.94
CA GLY A 72 -1.55 -14.22 2.57
C GLY A 72 -2.80 -13.41 2.22
N GLU A 73 -3.43 -12.75 3.19
CA GLU A 73 -4.64 -11.98 2.97
C GLU A 73 -4.34 -10.77 2.06
N GLN A 74 -5.15 -10.60 1.02
CA GLN A 74 -5.05 -9.40 0.19
C GLN A 74 -5.61 -8.21 0.99
N PRO A 75 -4.93 -7.06 0.99
CA PRO A 75 -5.46 -5.86 1.61
C PRO A 75 -6.89 -5.60 1.13
N THR A 76 -7.83 -5.45 2.07
CA THR A 76 -9.26 -5.23 1.77
C THR A 76 -9.50 -4.02 0.86
N ALA A 77 -8.55 -3.08 0.84
CA ALA A 77 -8.52 -1.99 -0.11
C ALA A 77 -7.29 -2.15 -1.04
N PRO A 78 -7.50 -2.31 -2.36
CA PRO A 78 -6.43 -2.05 -3.32
C PRO A 78 -5.91 -0.62 -3.09
N PRO A 79 -4.61 -0.34 -3.33
CA PRO A 79 -4.12 1.04 -3.34
C PRO A 79 -5.03 1.86 -4.26
N SER A 80 -5.55 2.96 -3.73
CA SER A 80 -6.48 3.79 -4.48
C SER A 80 -5.80 4.28 -5.76
N LEU A 81 -6.43 4.04 -6.92
CA LEU A 81 -5.94 4.56 -8.20
C LEU A 81 -5.79 6.08 -8.18
N ALA A 82 -6.57 6.77 -7.34
CA ALA A 82 -6.49 8.21 -7.15
C ALA A 82 -5.22 8.68 -6.42
N THR A 83 -4.42 7.77 -5.87
CA THR A 83 -3.17 8.09 -5.16
C THR A 83 -1.91 7.78 -5.97
N LEU A 84 -2.06 7.14 -7.13
CA LEU A 84 -0.96 6.92 -8.07
C LEU A 84 -0.66 8.20 -8.84
N SER A 85 0.62 8.40 -9.18
CA SER A 85 0.97 9.46 -10.13
C SER A 85 0.47 9.10 -11.53
N ASP A 86 0.33 10.10 -12.39
CA ASP A 86 -0.07 9.89 -13.80
C ASP A 86 0.94 8.97 -14.51
N ASP A 87 2.22 9.10 -14.20
CA ASP A 87 3.29 8.26 -14.77
C ASP A 87 3.13 6.80 -14.35
N ASP A 88 2.87 6.53 -13.06
CA ASP A 88 2.64 5.16 -12.57
C ASP A 88 1.38 4.54 -13.19
N LEU A 89 0.32 5.34 -13.40
CA LEU A 89 -0.91 4.89 -14.06
C LEU A 89 -0.65 4.51 -15.52
N ILE A 90 0.09 5.34 -16.26
CA ILE A 90 0.43 5.07 -17.67
C ILE A 90 1.32 3.82 -17.76
N GLU A 91 2.28 3.65 -16.85
CA GLU A 91 3.13 2.45 -16.80
C GLU A 91 2.29 1.19 -16.54
N GLU A 92 1.35 1.23 -15.60
CA GLU A 92 0.46 0.11 -15.31
C GLU A 92 -0.45 -0.23 -16.49
N VAL A 93 -1.02 0.76 -17.18
CA VAL A 93 -1.80 0.56 -18.41
C VAL A 93 -0.94 -0.11 -19.47
N ARG A 94 0.29 0.38 -19.69
CA ARG A 94 1.24 -0.22 -20.65
C ARG A 94 1.54 -1.67 -20.29
N ARG A 95 1.84 -1.96 -19.01
CA ARG A 95 2.12 -3.31 -18.52
C ARG A 95 0.95 -4.27 -18.76
N ARG A 96 -0.30 -3.81 -18.57
CA ARG A 96 -1.50 -4.62 -18.85
C ARG A 96 -1.70 -4.87 -20.34
N MET A 97 -1.46 -3.86 -21.18
CA MET A 97 -1.59 -4.01 -22.63
C MET A 97 -0.54 -4.95 -23.22
N THR A 98 0.68 -4.96 -22.70
CA THR A 98 1.75 -5.87 -23.15
C THR A 98 1.69 -7.25 -22.49
N GLY A 99 1.16 -7.37 -21.27
CA GLY A 99 0.96 -8.65 -20.58
C GLY A 99 -0.31 -9.40 -20.99
N GLY A 100 -1.38 -8.67 -21.36
CA GLY A 100 -2.66 -9.24 -21.79
C GLY A 100 -2.69 -9.71 -23.25
N SER A 101 -1.71 -9.30 -24.05
CA SER A 101 -1.63 -9.62 -25.48
C SER A 101 -1.13 -11.04 -25.77
N HIS A 102 -0.56 -11.77 -24.80
CA HIS A 102 -0.14 -13.17 -25.01
C HIS A 102 -1.29 -14.19 -24.95
N GLY A 103 -2.39 -13.91 -24.24
CA GLY A 103 -3.49 -14.88 -24.06
C GLY A 103 -4.50 -14.94 -25.22
N LEU A 104 -4.69 -13.83 -25.93
CA LEU A 104 -5.65 -13.73 -27.04
C LEU A 104 -5.08 -14.20 -28.39
N VAL A 105 -3.77 -14.06 -28.61
CA VAL A 105 -3.12 -14.50 -29.86
C VAL A 105 -2.91 -16.02 -29.91
N ASP A 106 -2.63 -16.67 -28.77
CA ASP A 106 -2.44 -18.12 -28.68
C ASP A 106 -3.75 -18.91 -28.88
N SER A 107 -4.88 -18.37 -28.40
CA SER A 107 -6.19 -19.02 -28.51
C SER A 107 -6.80 -18.89 -29.91
N ALA A 108 -6.48 -17.82 -30.64
CA ALA A 108 -6.82 -17.67 -32.06
C ALA A 108 -5.98 -18.58 -32.96
N GLN A 109 -4.67 -18.72 -32.71
CA GLN A 109 -3.79 -19.58 -33.50
C GLN A 109 -4.05 -21.09 -33.30
N LYS A 110 -4.45 -21.51 -32.10
CA LYS A 110 -4.82 -22.92 -31.84
C LYS A 110 -6.12 -23.33 -32.53
N SER A 111 -7.04 -22.38 -32.77
CA SER A 111 -8.29 -22.62 -33.49
C SER A 111 -8.11 -22.55 -35.02
N ALA A 112 -7.25 -21.67 -35.53
CA ALA A 112 -6.98 -21.57 -36.97
C ALA A 112 -6.22 -22.78 -37.55
N LYS A 113 -5.45 -23.53 -36.74
CA LYS A 113 -4.74 -24.73 -37.20
C LYS A 113 -5.62 -25.98 -37.29
N ALA A 114 -6.84 -25.95 -36.76
CA ALA A 114 -7.76 -27.09 -36.75
C ALA A 114 -8.86 -27.03 -37.81
N ALA A 115 -9.04 -25.89 -38.50
CA ALA A 115 -10.10 -25.73 -39.50
C ALA A 115 -9.64 -24.86 -40.67
N VAL A 116 -8.77 -25.41 -41.51
CA VAL A 116 -8.63 -24.96 -42.91
C VAL A 116 -9.21 -26.07 -43.79
N THR A 117 -10.52 -26.06 -43.95
CA THR A 117 -11.14 -26.59 -45.17
C THR A 117 -11.09 -25.48 -46.22
N PRO A 118 -10.57 -25.73 -47.42
CA PRO A 118 -10.65 -24.77 -48.52
C PRO A 118 -12.13 -24.46 -48.79
N ILE A 119 -12.55 -23.22 -48.51
CA ILE A 119 -13.84 -22.73 -48.99
C ILE A 119 -13.58 -22.28 -50.43
N GLU A 120 -13.84 -23.15 -51.40
CA GLU A 120 -14.06 -22.72 -52.79
C GLU A 120 -15.42 -22.00 -52.84
N GLY A 121 -15.41 -20.70 -52.56
CA GLY A 121 -16.52 -19.80 -52.86
C GLY A 121 -16.33 -19.18 -54.25
N PRO A 122 -17.41 -18.92 -55.02
CA PRO A 122 -17.32 -18.24 -56.31
C PRO A 122 -16.73 -16.82 -56.13
N PRO A 123 -16.15 -16.23 -57.20
CA PRO A 123 -15.49 -14.94 -57.09
C PRO A 123 -16.50 -13.88 -56.66
N VAL A 124 -16.20 -13.19 -55.55
CA VAL A 124 -16.94 -12.00 -55.11
C VAL A 124 -16.17 -10.76 -55.56
N ASP A 125 -16.70 -10.15 -56.59
CA ASP A 125 -16.35 -8.84 -57.12
C ASP A 125 -16.76 -7.76 -56.10
N TYR A 126 -15.83 -7.41 -55.21
CA TYR A 126 -15.99 -6.30 -54.27
C TYR A 126 -15.90 -4.95 -54.99
N ALA A 127 -17.00 -4.52 -55.60
CA ALA A 127 -17.24 -3.12 -55.92
C ALA A 127 -18.03 -2.46 -54.78
N TRP A 128 -17.34 -1.95 -53.76
CA TRP A 128 -17.94 -1.03 -52.80
C TRP A 128 -17.83 0.40 -53.31
N SER A 129 -18.91 0.89 -53.93
CA SER A 129 -19.11 2.32 -54.15
C SER A 129 -19.41 2.98 -52.81
N ASN A 130 -18.57 3.93 -52.47
CA ASN A 130 -18.62 4.73 -51.26
C ASN A 130 -19.62 5.87 -51.44
N GLU A 131 -20.86 5.70 -50.98
CA GLU A 131 -21.82 6.80 -50.90
C GLU A 131 -22.90 6.46 -49.87
N LEU A 132 -22.76 6.98 -48.65
CA LEU A 132 -23.91 7.25 -47.78
C LEU A 132 -23.63 8.52 -46.98
N ASP A 133 -24.20 9.57 -47.57
CA ASP A 133 -24.45 10.90 -47.07
C ASP A 133 -25.34 10.83 -45.82
N ILE A 134 -24.83 11.28 -44.66
CA ILE A 134 -25.68 11.66 -43.53
C ILE A 134 -25.04 12.86 -42.81
N ALA A 135 -25.08 14.02 -43.46
CA ALA A 135 -25.05 15.30 -42.77
C ALA A 135 -26.45 15.60 -42.25
N THR A 136 -26.71 15.35 -40.96
CA THR A 136 -27.85 15.93 -40.25
C THR A 136 -27.36 16.62 -38.98
N PRO A 137 -27.43 17.96 -38.88
CA PRO A 137 -27.15 18.66 -37.65
C PRO A 137 -28.38 18.56 -36.74
N ILE A 138 -28.20 18.03 -35.53
CA ILE A 138 -29.21 18.11 -34.47
C ILE A 138 -28.75 19.21 -33.49
N ALA A 139 -29.57 20.26 -33.36
CA ALA A 139 -29.52 21.21 -32.26
C ALA A 139 -30.96 21.66 -31.96
N PRO A 140 -31.24 22.28 -30.80
CA PRO A 140 -30.93 21.92 -29.42
C PRO A 140 -32.27 21.77 -28.61
N GLU A 141 -32.25 22.01 -27.28
CA GLU A 141 -33.39 22.13 -26.32
C GLU A 141 -33.63 20.85 -25.49
N GLY A 142 -33.66 20.82 -24.14
CA GLY A 142 -33.61 21.85 -23.10
C GLY A 142 -33.63 21.20 -21.70
N GLU A 143 -33.37 22.04 -20.69
CA GLU A 143 -33.64 21.95 -19.24
C GLU A 143 -33.53 20.63 -18.43
N GLY A 144 -32.63 20.64 -17.43
CA GLY A 144 -32.95 20.24 -16.05
C GLY A 144 -32.16 19.08 -15.44
N ASP A 145 -31.05 19.35 -14.73
CA ASP A 145 -30.92 19.00 -13.31
C ASP A 145 -29.62 19.55 -12.67
N GLU A 146 -29.70 19.81 -11.37
CA GLU A 146 -28.87 20.65 -10.49
C GLU A 146 -27.33 20.64 -10.61
N PRO A 147 -26.65 21.80 -10.41
CA PRO A 147 -25.27 21.82 -9.94
C PRO A 147 -25.20 21.52 -8.42
N LEU A 148 -24.42 20.50 -8.05
CA LEU A 148 -24.06 20.19 -6.66
C LEU A 148 -23.44 21.42 -5.95
N PRO A 149 -23.67 21.59 -4.64
CA PRO A 149 -23.24 22.79 -3.92
C PRO A 149 -21.73 22.95 -3.94
N VAL A 150 -21.26 24.06 -4.53
CA VAL A 150 -19.91 24.57 -4.33
C VAL A 150 -19.80 24.98 -2.86
N THR A 151 -18.80 24.48 -2.14
CA THR A 151 -18.51 24.96 -0.80
C THR A 151 -18.07 26.42 -0.91
N SER A 152 -18.90 27.30 -0.36
CA SER A 152 -18.67 28.74 -0.33
C SER A 152 -17.44 29.04 0.55
N PRO A 153 -16.61 30.05 0.23
CA PRO A 153 -15.44 30.45 1.01
C PRO A 153 -15.72 30.71 2.50
N ASP A 154 -16.98 30.97 2.87
CA ASP A 154 -17.39 31.22 4.25
C ASP A 154 -17.37 29.96 5.15
N ASP A 155 -17.48 28.75 4.58
CA ASP A 155 -17.41 27.49 5.34
C ASP A 155 -16.00 27.23 5.91
N VAL A 156 -14.95 27.73 5.23
CA VAL A 156 -13.56 27.64 5.68
C VAL A 156 -13.32 28.52 6.92
N ALA A 157 -14.03 29.64 7.04
CA ALA A 157 -13.90 30.55 8.17
C ALA A 157 -14.51 29.97 9.46
N LEU A 158 -15.54 29.11 9.35
CA LEU A 158 -16.16 28.45 10.50
C LEU A 158 -15.29 27.32 11.07
N ALA A 159 -14.57 26.60 10.21
CA ALA A 159 -13.61 25.56 10.63
C ALA A 159 -12.39 26.15 11.38
N ALA A 160 -11.91 27.33 10.98
CA ALA A 160 -10.76 27.99 11.58
C ALA A 160 -11.00 28.59 12.98
N ARG A 161 -12.27 28.75 13.42
CA ARG A 161 -12.59 29.23 14.78
C ARG A 161 -12.59 28.13 15.83
N ARG A 162 -12.79 26.86 15.45
CA ARG A 162 -12.82 25.72 16.40
C ARG A 162 -11.43 25.31 16.90
N THR A 163 -10.37 25.59 16.15
CA THR A 163 -8.99 25.23 16.55
C THR A 163 -8.36 26.21 17.54
N ARG A 164 -8.81 27.48 17.55
CA ARG A 164 -8.30 28.50 18.49
C ARG A 164 -8.79 28.32 19.93
N SER A 165 -9.95 27.70 20.13
CA SER A 165 -10.50 27.47 21.49
C SER A 165 -9.82 26.32 22.24
N ARG A 166 -9.24 25.35 21.52
CA ARG A 166 -8.58 24.18 22.13
C ARG A 166 -7.16 24.48 22.63
N GLY A 167 -6.44 25.37 21.94
CA GLY A 167 -5.11 25.81 22.38
C GLY A 167 -5.12 26.63 23.67
N LYS A 168 -6.16 27.44 23.89
CA LYS A 168 -6.28 28.26 25.11
C LYS A 168 -6.65 27.44 26.35
N GLN A 169 -7.24 26.25 26.16
CA GLN A 169 -7.65 25.36 27.24
C GLN A 169 -6.48 24.50 27.75
N MET A 170 -5.55 24.10 26.87
CA MET A 170 -4.36 23.34 27.29
C MET A 170 -3.31 24.20 28.02
N GLN A 171 -3.22 25.50 27.73
CA GLN A 171 -2.28 26.37 28.44
C GLN A 171 -2.72 26.63 29.89
N ALA A 172 -4.02 26.75 30.14
CA ALA A 172 -4.57 26.91 31.50
C ALA A 172 -4.42 25.63 32.36
N GLU A 173 -4.39 24.44 31.74
CA GLU A 173 -4.20 23.16 32.43
C GLU A 173 -2.72 22.91 32.77
N ALA A 174 -1.78 23.44 31.98
CA ALA A 174 -0.35 23.37 32.25
C ALA A 174 0.10 24.28 33.41
N ASP A 175 -0.50 25.47 33.53
CA ASP A 175 -0.16 26.40 34.63
C ASP A 175 -0.67 25.90 36.00
N ALA A 176 -1.78 25.15 36.03
CA ALA A 176 -2.35 24.61 37.28
C ALA A 176 -1.53 23.48 37.92
N LEU A 177 -0.65 22.82 37.17
CA LEU A 177 0.20 21.71 37.66
C LEU A 177 1.61 22.16 38.08
N GLY A 178 1.93 23.45 37.91
CA GLY A 178 3.23 24.02 38.28
C GLY A 178 3.34 24.54 39.72
N GLU A 179 2.23 24.68 40.45
CA GLU A 179 2.22 25.33 41.77
C GLU A 179 2.27 24.36 42.98
N GLU A 180 2.18 23.04 42.79
CA GLU A 180 2.10 22.08 43.92
C GLU A 180 3.47 21.56 44.42
N SER A 181 4.60 22.08 43.92
CA SER A 181 5.94 21.54 44.24
C SER A 181 6.76 22.39 45.24
N GLN A 182 6.16 23.36 45.94
CA GLN A 182 6.92 24.27 46.83
C GLN A 182 6.73 24.09 48.34
N ASP A 183 6.04 23.05 48.83
CA ASP A 183 5.78 22.91 50.28
C ASP A 183 6.23 21.56 50.88
N LEU A 184 7.51 21.23 50.76
CA LEU A 184 8.17 20.23 51.63
C LEU A 184 9.54 20.75 52.07
N GLY A 185 9.54 21.89 52.75
CA GLY A 185 10.70 22.47 53.40
C GLY A 185 10.58 22.41 54.93
N GLY A 186 11.23 21.43 55.54
CA GLY A 186 11.77 21.56 56.90
C GLY A 186 11.06 20.79 58.02
N THR A 187 11.77 19.80 58.59
CA THR A 187 12.21 19.88 60.00
C THR A 187 13.32 18.86 60.30
N ASP A 188 14.27 19.33 61.13
CA ASP A 188 15.57 18.79 61.55
C ASP A 188 15.58 17.40 62.20
N PRO A 189 16.73 16.70 62.21
CA PRO A 189 17.00 15.58 63.11
C PRO A 189 17.67 16.02 64.42
N ALA A 190 17.21 15.46 65.54
CA ALA A 190 17.94 15.37 66.80
C ALA A 190 17.76 13.96 67.40
#